data_AF-A0AAD6W742-F1
#
_entry.id   AF-A0AAD6W742-F1
#
_cell.length_a   1.000
_cell.length_b   1.000
_cell.length_c   1.000
_cell.angle_alpha   90.00
_cell.angle_beta   90.00
_cell.angle_gamma   90.00
#
_symmetry.space_group_name_H-M   'P 1'
#
loop_
_entity.id
_entity.type
_entity.pdbx_description
1 polymer ?
#
loop_
_entity_poly.entity_id
_entity_poly.type
_entity_poly.pdbx_seq_one_letter_code
_entity_poly.pdbx_strand_id
1 'polypeptide(L)' 'MIRHLADMTNTQFIIKTFRSELVKVADKLHGVNTNRVSRVNVVSRKTLEFIEHDQSHNAE' A
#
# COMPACT_ATOMS: atom_id res chain seq x y z
N MET A 1 -15.11 -3.03 -5.50
CA MET A 1 -14.99 -2.53 -6.89
C MET A 1 -13.63 -2.87 -7.51
N ILE A 2 -12.50 -2.37 -7.02
CA ILE A 2 -11.17 -2.63 -7.62
C ILE A 2 -10.82 -4.12 -7.69
N ARG A 3 -11.01 -4.87 -6.60
CA ARG A 3 -10.71 -6.31 -6.59
C ARG A 3 -11.56 -7.09 -7.60
N HIS A 4 -12.85 -6.79 -7.62
CA HIS A 4 -13.80 -7.41 -8.54
C HIS A 4 -13.44 -7.17 -10.01
N LEU A 5 -13.01 -5.95 -10.36
CA LEU A 5 -12.52 -5.65 -11.72
C LEU A 5 -11.23 -6.41 -12.03
N ALA A 6 -10.28 -6.46 -11.10
CA ALA A 6 -9.04 -7.22 -11.28
C ALA A 6 -9.31 -8.70 -11.62
N ASP A 7 -10.25 -9.32 -10.90
CA ASP A 7 -10.61 -10.72 -11.08
C ASP A 7 -11.42 -10.97 -12.36
N MET A 8 -12.34 -10.07 -12.73
CA MET A 8 -13.25 -10.29 -13.87
C MET A 8 -12.70 -9.87 -15.23
N THR A 9 -11.90 -8.80 -15.29
CA THR A 9 -11.45 -8.20 -16.56
C THR A 9 -9.97 -8.46 -16.84
N ASN A 10 -9.34 -9.37 -16.09
CA ASN A 10 -7.91 -9.72 -16.18
C ASN A 10 -7.01 -8.45 -16.24
N THR A 11 -7.41 -7.43 -15.48
CA THR A 11 -6.78 -6.11 -15.52
C THR A 11 -5.89 -5.94 -14.29
N GLN A 12 -4.67 -5.45 -14.50
CA GLN A 12 -3.73 -5.21 -13.41
C GLN A 12 -3.84 -3.78 -12.90
N PHE A 13 -3.88 -3.62 -11.58
CA PHE A 13 -3.93 -2.32 -10.92
C PHE A 13 -2.64 -2.06 -10.15
N ILE A 14 -2.04 -0.89 -10.37
CA ILE A 14 -0.96 -0.34 -9.54
C ILE A 14 -1.51 0.91 -8.87
N ILE A 15 -1.50 0.91 -7.54
CA ILE A 15 -2.11 1.98 -6.74
C ILE A 15 -1.10 2.42 -5.67
N LYS A 16 -0.83 3.73 -5.60
CA LYS A 16 -0.12 4.36 -4.49
C LYS A 16 -1.15 4.92 -3.51
N THR A 17 -1.15 4.45 -2.26
CA THR A 17 -2.16 4.85 -1.26
C THR A 17 -1.64 4.65 0.17
N PHE A 18 -2.17 5.46 1.09
CA PHE A 18 -2.06 5.26 2.55
C PHE A 18 -3.39 4.78 3.15
N ARG A 19 -4.37 4.44 2.32
CA ARG A 19 -5.68 3.98 2.79
C ARG A 19 -5.67 2.48 3.04
N SER A 20 -5.91 2.07 4.29
CA SER A 20 -5.77 0.67 4.71
C SER A 20 -6.78 -0.25 4.02
N GLU A 21 -7.95 0.24 3.60
CA GLU A 21 -8.95 -0.54 2.88
C GLU A 21 -8.47 -1.00 1.50
N LEU A 22 -7.64 -0.19 0.82
CA LEU A 22 -7.06 -0.54 -0.48
C LEU A 22 -5.85 -1.47 -0.34
N VAL A 23 -5.04 -1.24 0.69
CA VAL A 23 -3.94 -2.14 1.08
C VAL A 23 -4.45 -3.54 1.37
N LYS A 24 -5.63 -3.65 2.00
CA LYS A 24 -6.20 -4.93 2.43
C LYS A 24 -6.52 -5.87 1.27
N VAL A 25 -6.82 -5.33 0.08
CA VAL A 25 -7.22 -6.09 -1.10
C VAL A 25 -6.11 -6.27 -2.15
N ALA A 26 -4.92 -5.73 -1.91
CA ALA A 26 -3.79 -5.84 -2.84
C ALA A 26 -3.13 -7.23 -2.76
N ASP A 27 -2.79 -7.79 -3.92
CA ASP A 27 -2.04 -9.06 -4.01
C ASP A 27 -0.58 -8.90 -3.60
N LYS A 28 0.02 -7.75 -3.93
CA LYS A 28 1.42 -7.45 -3.66
C LYS A 28 1.58 -6.03 -3.15
N LEU A 29 2.41 -5.88 -2.13
CA LEU A 29 2.67 -4.62 -1.48
C LEU A 29 4.12 -4.19 -1.75
N HIS A 30 4.29 -2.95 -2.20
CA HIS A 30 5.58 -2.34 -2.44
C HIS A 30 5.73 -1.12 -1.54
N GLY A 31 6.78 -1.11 -0.73
CA GLY A 31 7.15 0.01 0.13
C GLY A 31 8.38 0.72 -0.40
N VAL A 32 8.45 2.03 -0.19
CA VAL A 32 9.64 2.85 -0.46
C VAL A 32 10.28 3.21 0.86
N ASN A 33 11.57 2.92 1.01
CA ASN A 33 12.37 3.33 2.16
C ASN A 33 13.60 4.10 1.69
N THR A 34 13.94 5.18 2.39
CA THR A 34 15.09 6.03 2.09
C THR A 34 16.11 5.92 3.20
N ASN A 35 17.27 5.35 2.88
CA ASN A 35 18.50 5.52 3.66
C ASN A 35 19.57 6.04 2.71
N ARG A 36 19.62 7.37 2.56
CA ARG A 36 20.40 8.16 1.58
C ARG A 36 20.02 7.98 0.10
N VAL A 37 19.39 6.86 -0.27
CA VAL A 37 18.83 6.58 -1.60
C VAL A 37 17.48 5.90 -1.45
N SER A 38 16.53 6.22 -2.34
CA SER A 38 15.20 5.59 -2.41
C SER A 38 15.31 4.15 -2.88
N ARG A 39 14.85 3.21 -2.06
CA ARG A 39 14.79 1.77 -2.39
C ARG A 39 13.34 1.31 -2.38
N VAL A 40 12.95 0.56 -3.41
CA VAL A 40 11.62 -0.07 -3.52
C VAL A 40 11.76 -1.54 -3.19
N ASN A 41 11.04 -2.01 -2.18
CA ASN A 41 11.06 -3.42 -1.77
C ASN A 41 9.65 -3.99 -1.69
N VAL A 42 9.51 -5.30 -1.88
CA VAL A 42 8.29 -6.02 -1.54
C VAL A 42 8.19 -6.05 -0.02
N VAL A 43 7.04 -5.64 0.52
CA VAL A 43 6.82 -5.55 1.97
C VAL A 43 5.73 -6.50 2.43
N SER A 44 5.83 -6.93 3.68
CA SER A 44 4.79 -7.76 4.32
C SER A 44 3.65 -6.88 4.83
N ARG A 45 2.48 -7.48 5.05
CA ARG A 45 1.32 -6.76 5.61
C ARG A 45 1.56 -6.25 7.04
N LYS A 46 2.38 -6.95 7.84
CA LYS A 46 2.76 -6.51 9.21
C LYS A 46 3.55 -5.21 9.21
N THR A 47 4.32 -4.97 8.14
CA THR A 47 5.09 -3.72 7.98
C THR A 47 4.17 -2.52 7.77
N LEU A 48 2.87 -2.69 7.57
CA LEU A 48 1.91 -1.60 7.32
C LEU A 48 1.20 -1.11 8.58
N GLU A 49 1.61 -1.55 9.77
CA GLU A 49 1.15 -1.01 11.06
C GLU A 49 1.36 0.53 11.12
N PHE A 50 2.37 1.07 10.44
CA PHE A 50 2.54 2.53 10.34
C PHE A 50 1.36 3.23 9.67
N ILE A 51 0.65 2.59 8.75
CA ILE A 51 -0.51 3.20 8.08
C ILE A 51 -1.65 3.45 9.06
N GLU A 52 -1.79 2.58 10.07
CA GLU A 52 -2.81 2.72 11.11
C GLU A 52 -2.35 3.68 12.23
N HIS A 53 -1.05 3.75 12.51
CA HIS A 53 -0.48 4.60 13.57
C HIS A 53 -0.14 6.04 13.15
N ASP A 54 0.08 6.31 11.85
CA ASP A 54 0.53 7.62 11.34
C ASP A 54 -0.58 8.69 11.23
N GLN A 55 -1.79 8.42 11.75
CA GLN A 55 -2.85 9.44 11.81
C GLN A 55 -2.57 10.58 12.81
N SER A 56 -1.42 10.58 13.49
CA SER A 56 -1.06 11.52 14.55
C SER A 56 -0.22 12.73 14.11
N HIS A 57 0.41 12.71 12.92
CA HIS A 57 1.34 13.76 12.47
C HIS A 57 0.77 14.76 11.46
N ASN A 58 -0.52 14.67 11.11
CA ASN A 58 -1.15 15.56 10.12
C ASN A 58 -2.19 16.52 10.74
N ALA A 59 -2.04 16.83 12.03
CA ALA A 59 -2.92 17.70 12.82
C ALA A 59 -2.28 19.07 13.15
N GLU A 60 -1.49 19.62 12.22
CA GLU A 60 -1.16 21.06 12.17
C GLU A 60 -1.56 21.65 10.82
#